data_AF-Q8BM77-F1
#
_entry.id   AF-Q8BM77-F1
#
_cell.length_a   1.000
_cell.length_b   1.000
_cell.length_c   1.000
_cell.angle_alpha   90.00
_cell.angle_beta   90.00
_cell.angle_gamma   90.00
#
_symmetry.space_group_name_H-M   'P 1'
#
loop_
_entity.id
_entity.type
_entity.pdbx_description
1 polymer ?
#
loop_
_entity_poly.entity_id
_entity_poly.type
_entity_poly.pdbx_seq_one_letter_code
_entity_poly.pdbx_strand_id
1 'polypeptide(L)'
;MWLLLHVILLTEVKDFALADSSMVAPLCPKGYFPCGNLTKCLPRAFHCDGVDDCGNGADEDNCGDTSGWTTIFGTVHGNVNKVTLTQECFLSQYPQHCYCRENELECVKADLKAVPKVSINVTLLSLKKNKIHRLPVKVFSRYTELRKIYLQHNCVTHISRRAFLGLHNLQILYLSHNCITSLRPGIFKDLHQLAWLILDDNPITRISQKSFMGLNSLFFLSMVGNRLEALPETLCAQMPQLNWVDLANNGIKYITNSTFLTCDSLTVLFLPRNQIGFVPEKTFSSLKNLGELDLSSNMITKLPVHLFSDLHLLQKLNLSSNPLLYVHKNQFGSLKQLQSLDLERIEIPNISTGMFQPMKNLSHIYLKTFRYCSYVPHVRICMPSTDGISSSEDLLANGILRVSVWVIAFITCVGNFLVIAVRSLIKAENTTHAMSIKILCCADCLMGVYLFSVGVFDIKYRGQYQKYALLWMESVPCRLLGFLATLSTEVSVLLLTFLTLEKFLVIVFPFSNLRLGKRQTAVALASIWVVGFLIAAVPFTREDYFGNFYGKNGVCFPLHYDQAEDFGSRGYSLGIFLGKFHL
;
A
#
# COMPACT_ATOMS: atom_id res chain seq x y z
N MET A 1 21.59 8.01 39.64
CA MET A 1 22.01 8.74 38.41
C MET A 1 23.36 8.26 37.88
N TRP A 2 24.35 7.92 38.72
CA TRP A 2 25.69 7.50 38.26
C TRP A 2 25.91 5.97 38.10
N LEU A 3 25.12 5.14 38.80
CA LEU A 3 25.25 3.67 38.74
C LEU A 3 24.63 3.00 37.50
N LEU A 4 23.66 3.65 36.82
CA LEU A 4 23.03 3.12 35.61
C LEU A 4 23.86 3.33 34.33
N LEU A 5 24.75 4.33 34.33
CA LEU A 5 25.66 4.60 33.20
C LEU A 5 26.80 3.57 33.11
N HIS A 6 27.21 2.98 34.24
CA HIS A 6 28.41 2.14 34.29
C HIS A 6 28.19 0.70 33.79
N VAL A 7 26.94 0.22 33.76
CA VAL A 7 26.60 -1.16 33.37
C VAL A 7 26.44 -1.31 31.84
N ILE A 8 26.29 -0.20 31.09
CA ILE A 8 26.03 -0.24 29.65
C ILE A 8 27.33 -0.29 28.81
N LEU A 9 28.49 -0.03 29.42
CA LEU A 9 29.75 0.18 28.69
C LEU A 9 30.66 -1.05 28.54
N LEU A 10 30.27 -2.23 29.04
CA LEU A 10 31.16 -3.42 29.07
C LEU A 10 30.48 -4.67 28.51
N THR A 11 30.34 -4.73 27.19
CA THR A 11 30.29 -6.00 26.45
C THR A 11 31.00 -5.80 25.10
N GLU A 12 32.31 -6.01 25.07
CA GLU A 12 33.05 -6.20 23.82
C GLU A 12 32.76 -7.61 23.28
N VAL A 13 32.37 -7.70 22.01
CA VAL A 13 32.37 -8.96 21.26
C VAL A 13 33.39 -8.83 20.16
N LYS A 14 34.38 -9.73 20.19
CA LYS A 14 35.45 -9.87 19.19
C LYS A 14 34.88 -10.25 17.83
N ASP A 15 35.21 -9.46 16.81
CA ASP A 15 35.01 -9.83 15.42
C ASP A 15 36.00 -10.94 15.02
N PHE A 16 35.45 -12.05 14.53
CA PHE A 16 36.22 -13.12 13.92
C PHE A 16 36.03 -13.03 12.40
N ALA A 17 37.03 -12.50 11.71
CA ALA A 17 37.16 -12.60 10.27
C ALA A 17 37.75 -13.96 9.91
N LEU A 18 37.08 -14.72 9.05
CA LEU A 18 37.68 -15.81 8.30
C LEU A 18 37.10 -15.80 6.88
N ALA A 19 37.97 -15.51 5.93
CA ALA A 19 37.78 -15.75 4.52
C ALA A 19 38.14 -17.21 4.21
N ASP A 20 37.39 -17.85 3.31
CA ASP A 20 37.97 -18.88 2.47
C ASP A 20 37.31 -18.89 1.08
N SER A 21 38.13 -19.25 0.10
CA SER A 21 37.93 -19.08 -1.34
C SER A 21 37.16 -20.24 -1.98
N SER A 22 36.30 -19.94 -2.96
CA SER A 22 36.12 -20.75 -4.19
C SER A 22 35.16 -20.05 -5.16
N MET A 23 35.49 -20.10 -6.45
CA MET A 23 34.79 -19.42 -7.54
C MET A 23 33.42 -20.03 -7.84
N VAL A 24 32.34 -19.32 -7.49
CA VAL A 24 31.00 -19.32 -8.12
C VAL A 24 30.41 -17.92 -7.84
N ALA A 25 29.59 -17.38 -8.76
CA ALA A 25 28.95 -16.03 -8.71
C ALA A 25 28.77 -15.46 -7.29
N PRO A 26 29.10 -14.16 -7.02
CA PRO A 26 29.29 -13.65 -5.68
C PRO A 26 28.03 -13.91 -4.84
N LEU A 27 28.12 -14.92 -3.97
CA LEU A 27 27.03 -15.30 -3.09
C LEU A 27 27.02 -14.26 -1.97
N CYS A 28 26.37 -13.13 -2.23
CA CYS A 28 26.22 -12.08 -1.24
C CYS A 28 25.58 -12.68 0.03
N PRO A 29 26.03 -12.30 1.23
CA PRO A 29 25.42 -12.75 2.47
C PRO A 29 23.94 -12.35 2.52
N LYS A 30 23.11 -13.08 3.27
CA LYS A 30 21.66 -12.81 3.35
C LYS A 30 21.39 -11.36 3.75
N GLY A 31 20.55 -10.66 2.96
CA GLY A 31 20.26 -9.23 3.14
C GLY A 31 21.15 -8.29 2.32
N TYR A 32 22.13 -8.83 1.59
CA TYR A 32 22.97 -8.10 0.65
C TYR A 32 22.71 -8.58 -0.78
N PHE A 33 22.76 -7.65 -1.74
CA PHE A 33 22.51 -7.91 -3.15
C PHE A 33 23.71 -7.43 -3.99
N PRO A 34 24.02 -8.14 -5.09
CA PRO A 34 25.16 -7.79 -5.92
C PRO A 34 24.89 -6.52 -6.75
N CYS A 35 25.91 -5.68 -6.91
CA CYS A 35 25.93 -4.54 -7.82
C CYS A 35 26.08 -4.98 -9.29
N GLY A 36 25.07 -5.67 -9.82
CA GLY A 36 25.11 -6.25 -11.17
C GLY A 36 26.23 -7.29 -11.29
N ASN A 37 27.14 -7.11 -12.24
CA ASN A 37 28.28 -8.03 -12.47
C ASN A 37 29.50 -7.73 -11.58
N LEU A 38 29.42 -6.77 -10.66
CA LEU A 38 30.51 -6.47 -9.73
C LEU A 38 30.53 -7.48 -8.57
N THR A 39 31.71 -7.72 -8.01
CA THR A 39 31.90 -8.50 -6.76
C THR A 39 31.47 -7.71 -5.51
N LYS A 40 31.03 -6.46 -5.68
CA LYS A 40 30.52 -5.59 -4.63
C LYS A 40 29.08 -5.98 -4.30
N CYS A 41 28.82 -6.22 -3.02
CA CYS A 41 27.48 -6.46 -2.49
C CYS A 41 27.06 -5.27 -1.65
N LEU A 42 25.87 -4.74 -1.89
CA LEU A 42 25.28 -3.67 -1.09
C LEU A 42 24.16 -4.22 -0.19
N PRO A 43 24.00 -3.69 1.03
CA PRO A 43 22.81 -3.92 1.83
C PRO A 43 21.55 -3.48 1.09
N ARG A 44 20.41 -4.10 1.44
CA ARG A 44 19.09 -3.79 0.85
C ARG A 44 18.73 -2.30 0.80
N ALA A 45 19.18 -1.48 1.75
CA ALA A 45 18.74 -0.09 1.84
C ALA A 45 19.39 0.84 0.81
N PHE A 46 20.56 0.48 0.29
CA PHE A 46 21.28 1.22 -0.77
C PHE A 46 20.85 0.76 -2.16
N HIS A 47 19.66 0.16 -2.26
CA HIS A 47 19.05 -0.16 -3.53
C HIS A 47 17.80 0.69 -3.67
N CYS A 48 17.70 1.44 -4.76
CA CYS A 48 16.55 2.29 -5.05
C CYS A 48 16.37 3.43 -4.05
N ASP A 49 17.49 3.99 -3.57
CA ASP A 49 17.52 5.14 -2.67
C ASP A 49 17.77 6.47 -3.42
N GLY A 50 17.99 6.40 -4.73
CA GLY A 50 18.26 7.54 -5.60
C GLY A 50 19.73 7.95 -5.65
N VAL A 51 20.63 7.14 -5.09
CA VAL A 51 22.08 7.37 -5.07
C VAL A 51 22.79 6.20 -5.78
N ASP A 52 23.81 6.49 -6.59
CA ASP A 52 24.64 5.44 -7.22
C ASP A 52 25.77 5.03 -6.27
N ASP A 53 25.48 4.10 -5.38
CA ASP A 53 26.42 3.47 -4.47
C ASP A 53 27.23 2.35 -5.13
N CYS A 54 26.72 1.74 -6.20
CA CYS A 54 27.44 0.74 -6.98
C CYS A 54 28.55 1.35 -7.88
N GLY A 55 28.43 2.63 -8.24
CA GLY A 55 29.29 3.36 -9.18
C GLY A 55 29.00 3.04 -10.66
N ASN A 56 28.00 2.20 -10.93
CA ASN A 56 27.55 1.82 -12.27
C ASN A 56 26.02 1.95 -12.44
N GLY A 57 25.31 2.47 -11.42
CA GLY A 57 23.86 2.63 -11.39
C GLY A 57 23.05 1.34 -11.25
N ALA A 58 23.69 0.17 -11.06
CA ALA A 58 22.98 -1.11 -11.03
C ALA A 58 22.05 -1.28 -9.82
N ASP A 59 22.35 -0.56 -8.74
CA ASP A 59 21.52 -0.43 -7.55
C ASP A 59 20.21 0.31 -7.79
N GLU A 60 20.23 1.29 -8.68
CA GLU A 60 19.08 2.13 -9.09
C GLU A 60 18.31 1.59 -10.31
N ASP A 61 18.81 0.49 -10.89
CA ASP A 61 18.14 -0.19 -12.00
C ASP A 61 17.00 -1.09 -11.52
N ASN A 62 15.86 -1.02 -12.21
CA ASN A 62 14.64 -1.82 -11.98
C ASN A 62 14.00 -1.64 -10.60
N CYS A 63 13.97 -0.40 -10.09
CA CYS A 63 13.32 -0.05 -8.83
C CYS A 63 11.79 -0.09 -8.84
N GLY A 64 11.20 -0.06 -10.04
CA GLY A 64 9.76 -0.24 -10.21
C GLY A 64 9.38 -1.72 -10.32
N ASP A 65 8.26 -2.08 -9.70
CA ASP A 65 7.62 -3.38 -9.93
C ASP A 65 7.01 -3.44 -11.34
N THR A 66 7.88 -3.71 -12.30
CA THR A 66 7.54 -3.99 -13.70
C THR A 66 7.24 -5.46 -13.96
N SER A 67 7.23 -6.30 -12.91
CA SER A 67 6.90 -7.72 -13.02
C SER A 67 5.46 -7.90 -13.50
N GLY A 68 5.24 -8.96 -14.27
CA GLY A 68 3.94 -9.26 -14.88
C GLY A 68 3.79 -8.66 -16.29
N TRP A 69 2.56 -8.28 -16.62
CA TRP A 69 2.11 -8.09 -18.00
C TRP A 69 2.78 -6.95 -18.76
N THR A 70 3.29 -5.91 -18.08
CA THR A 70 4.01 -4.80 -18.72
C THR A 70 5.23 -5.26 -19.52
N THR A 71 5.87 -6.36 -19.11
CA THR A 71 6.98 -6.98 -19.87
C THR A 71 6.50 -7.80 -21.08
N ILE A 72 5.30 -8.38 -20.97
CA ILE A 72 4.68 -9.24 -22.00
C ILE A 72 4.01 -8.38 -23.09
N PHE A 73 3.40 -7.25 -22.75
CA PHE A 73 2.67 -6.43 -23.72
C PHE A 73 3.59 -5.69 -24.70
N GLY A 74 4.75 -5.22 -24.23
CA GLY A 74 5.74 -4.51 -25.05
C GLY A 74 6.36 -5.36 -26.15
N THR A 75 6.48 -6.67 -25.94
CA THR A 75 6.98 -7.64 -26.92
C THR A 75 5.92 -8.06 -27.95
N VAL A 76 4.63 -8.03 -27.56
CA VAL A 76 3.50 -8.42 -28.44
C VAL A 76 3.03 -7.26 -29.34
N HIS A 77 3.05 -6.02 -28.85
CA HIS A 77 2.53 -4.87 -29.60
C HIS A 77 3.59 -3.96 -30.22
N GLY A 78 4.87 -4.18 -29.87
CA GLY A 78 5.98 -3.36 -30.33
C GLY A 78 5.89 -1.92 -29.85
N ASN A 79 7.03 -1.24 -29.73
CA ASN A 79 7.00 0.22 -29.71
C ASN A 79 6.29 0.69 -30.98
N VAL A 80 5.29 1.56 -30.84
CA VAL A 80 4.72 2.28 -31.98
C VAL A 80 5.83 3.15 -32.53
N ASN A 81 6.60 2.60 -33.46
CA ASN A 81 7.51 3.36 -34.28
C ASN A 81 6.65 4.44 -34.94
N LYS A 82 7.01 5.71 -34.71
CA LYS A 82 6.47 6.84 -35.47
C LYS A 82 6.85 6.63 -36.92
N VAL A 83 6.03 5.87 -37.66
CA VAL A 83 6.09 5.81 -39.10
C VAL A 83 5.68 7.19 -39.59
N THR A 84 6.54 7.79 -40.40
CA THR A 84 6.25 8.98 -41.19
C THR A 84 5.24 8.58 -42.27
N LEU A 85 3.92 8.67 -41.99
CA LEU A 85 2.90 8.45 -43.03
C LEU A 85 2.47 9.77 -43.68
N THR A 86 2.32 9.68 -45.00
CA THR A 86 1.69 10.63 -45.91
C THR A 86 0.27 11.03 -45.47
N GLN A 87 -0.18 12.18 -45.98
CA GLN A 87 -1.39 12.90 -45.55
C GLN A 87 -2.58 12.70 -46.51
N GLU A 88 -2.47 11.76 -47.45
CA GLU A 88 -3.49 11.54 -48.49
C GLU A 88 -4.65 10.69 -47.98
N CYS A 89 -5.87 11.05 -48.37
CA CYS A 89 -7.10 10.33 -48.04
C CYS A 89 -7.60 9.56 -49.27
N PHE A 90 -7.80 8.24 -49.12
CA PHE A 90 -8.31 7.36 -50.18
C PHE A 90 -9.82 7.10 -50.07
N LEU A 91 -10.52 7.76 -49.13
CA LEU A 91 -11.96 7.64 -48.96
C LEU A 91 -12.69 8.65 -49.88
N SER A 92 -13.58 8.15 -50.74
CA SER A 92 -14.38 8.94 -51.67
C SER A 92 -15.55 9.70 -51.02
N GLN A 93 -16.04 9.25 -49.86
CA GLN A 93 -17.20 9.80 -49.17
C GLN A 93 -17.02 9.76 -47.64
N TYR A 94 -16.96 10.93 -47.01
CA TYR A 94 -16.97 11.09 -45.55
C TYR A 94 -17.47 12.50 -45.15
N PRO A 95 -17.93 12.72 -43.89
CA PRO A 95 -18.40 14.02 -43.43
C PRO A 95 -17.27 15.07 -43.36
N GLN A 96 -17.55 16.32 -43.73
CA GLN A 96 -16.54 17.40 -43.77
C GLN A 96 -15.87 17.70 -42.41
N HIS A 97 -16.53 17.36 -41.29
CA HIS A 97 -16.02 17.60 -39.94
C HIS A 97 -15.19 16.43 -39.40
N CYS A 98 -14.88 15.44 -40.25
CA CYS A 98 -14.05 14.30 -39.92
C CYS A 98 -12.70 14.40 -40.61
N TYR A 99 -11.66 13.99 -39.91
CA TYR A 99 -10.31 13.89 -40.44
C TYR A 99 -10.08 12.51 -41.05
N CYS A 100 -9.57 12.47 -42.28
CA CYS A 100 -9.28 11.22 -42.99
C CYS A 100 -7.78 11.10 -43.25
N ARG A 101 -7.23 9.90 -43.02
CA ARG A 101 -5.85 9.53 -43.37
C ARG A 101 -5.85 8.13 -43.97
N GLU A 102 -5.40 7.99 -45.22
CA GLU A 102 -5.49 6.74 -45.99
C GLU A 102 -6.93 6.19 -46.01
N ASN A 103 -7.18 5.08 -45.32
CA ASN A 103 -8.50 4.44 -45.14
C ASN A 103 -9.02 4.57 -43.69
N GLU A 104 -8.39 5.39 -42.87
CA GLU A 104 -8.74 5.65 -41.48
C GLU A 104 -9.54 6.95 -41.36
N LEU A 105 -10.67 6.91 -40.67
CA LEU A 105 -11.55 8.05 -40.49
C LEU A 105 -11.74 8.39 -39.01
N GLU A 106 -11.45 9.64 -38.65
CA GLU A 106 -11.58 10.19 -37.31
C GLU A 106 -12.60 11.33 -37.26
N CYS A 107 -13.76 11.06 -36.68
CA CYS A 107 -14.83 12.02 -36.41
C CYS A 107 -14.92 12.28 -34.90
N VAL A 108 -14.02 13.10 -34.36
CA VAL A 108 -13.98 13.41 -32.92
C VAL A 108 -14.66 14.74 -32.64
N LYS A 109 -15.63 14.77 -31.70
CA LYS A 109 -16.41 15.98 -31.36
C LYS A 109 -17.15 16.62 -32.54
N ALA A 110 -17.69 15.80 -33.44
CA ALA A 110 -18.44 16.24 -34.62
C ALA A 110 -19.96 16.32 -34.38
N ASP A 111 -20.42 16.27 -33.13
CA ASP A 111 -21.84 16.32 -32.71
C ASP A 111 -22.76 15.31 -33.43
N LEU A 112 -22.20 14.18 -33.88
CA LEU A 112 -22.92 13.17 -34.63
C LEU A 112 -23.96 12.47 -33.75
N LYS A 113 -25.22 12.46 -34.18
CA LYS A 113 -26.33 11.74 -33.50
C LYS A 113 -26.45 10.27 -33.92
N ALA A 114 -25.84 9.91 -35.05
CA ALA A 114 -25.86 8.57 -35.63
C ALA A 114 -24.55 8.31 -36.38
N VAL A 115 -24.29 7.03 -36.70
CA VAL A 115 -23.15 6.62 -37.52
C VAL A 115 -23.31 7.22 -38.94
N PRO A 116 -22.34 8.02 -39.44
CA PRO A 116 -22.43 8.63 -40.76
C PRO A 116 -22.24 7.60 -41.88
N LYS A 117 -22.78 7.89 -43.06
CA LYS A 117 -22.52 7.10 -44.27
C LYS A 117 -21.13 7.45 -44.81
N VAL A 118 -20.23 6.47 -44.81
CA VAL A 118 -18.84 6.59 -45.29
C VAL A 118 -18.56 5.58 -46.41
N SER A 119 -17.40 5.69 -47.07
CA SER A 119 -16.93 4.73 -48.09
C SER A 119 -16.73 3.31 -47.53
N ILE A 120 -16.84 2.31 -48.41
CA ILE A 120 -16.85 0.87 -48.06
C ILE A 120 -15.47 0.35 -47.63
N ASN A 121 -14.40 0.95 -48.15
CA ASN A 121 -12.99 0.59 -47.92
C ASN A 121 -12.42 1.09 -46.59
N VAL A 122 -13.24 1.65 -45.70
CA VAL A 122 -12.80 2.16 -44.40
C VAL A 122 -12.27 1.04 -43.51
N THR A 123 -11.06 1.19 -42.98
CA THR A 123 -10.40 0.19 -42.12
C THR A 123 -10.48 0.57 -40.63
N LEU A 124 -10.49 1.87 -40.32
CA LEU A 124 -10.65 2.41 -38.98
C LEU A 124 -11.77 3.45 -38.98
N LEU A 125 -12.73 3.30 -38.07
CA LEU A 125 -13.80 4.26 -37.85
C LEU A 125 -13.81 4.73 -36.39
N SER A 126 -13.36 5.97 -36.18
CA SER A 126 -13.34 6.62 -34.87
C SER A 126 -14.47 7.65 -34.78
N LEU A 127 -15.44 7.38 -33.91
CA LEU A 127 -16.62 8.22 -33.65
C LEU A 127 -16.61 8.71 -32.20
N LYS A 128 -15.43 8.98 -31.64
CA LYS A 128 -15.26 9.33 -30.22
C LYS A 128 -15.89 10.68 -29.88
N LYS A 129 -16.43 10.82 -28.66
CA LYS A 129 -16.97 12.08 -28.13
C LYS A 129 -18.06 12.71 -29.02
N ASN A 130 -18.99 11.88 -29.50
CA ASN A 130 -20.19 12.35 -30.22
C ASN A 130 -21.46 12.10 -29.37
N LYS A 131 -22.63 12.17 -29.99
CA LYS A 131 -23.96 12.04 -29.34
C LYS A 131 -24.72 10.83 -29.87
N ILE A 132 -24.01 9.72 -30.13
CA ILE A 132 -24.59 8.50 -30.71
C ILE A 132 -25.25 7.67 -29.61
N HIS A 133 -26.57 7.79 -29.47
CA HIS A 133 -27.29 7.09 -28.39
C HIS A 133 -27.66 5.63 -28.71
N ARG A 134 -27.73 5.23 -29.99
CA ARG A 134 -28.23 3.91 -30.41
C ARG A 134 -27.44 3.38 -31.60
N LEU A 135 -27.18 2.07 -31.60
CA LEU A 135 -26.62 1.33 -32.73
C LEU A 135 -27.70 0.41 -33.35
N PRO A 136 -28.32 0.83 -34.48
CA PRO A 136 -29.40 0.08 -35.09
C PRO A 136 -28.91 -1.20 -35.79
N VAL A 137 -29.88 -2.00 -36.27
CA VAL A 137 -29.61 -3.23 -37.02
C VAL A 137 -28.77 -2.93 -38.27
N LYS A 138 -27.74 -3.75 -38.54
CA LYS A 138 -26.91 -3.69 -39.76
C LYS A 138 -26.24 -2.33 -40.02
N VAL A 139 -25.97 -1.54 -38.97
CA VAL A 139 -25.38 -0.21 -39.13
C VAL A 139 -23.98 -0.25 -39.75
N PHE A 140 -23.20 -1.31 -39.48
CA PHE A 140 -21.85 -1.48 -40.02
C PHE A 140 -21.74 -2.53 -41.14
N SER A 141 -22.85 -3.15 -41.57
CA SER A 141 -22.79 -4.33 -42.45
C SER A 141 -22.26 -4.05 -43.86
N ARG A 142 -22.12 -2.76 -44.24
CA ARG A 142 -21.55 -2.34 -45.51
C ARG A 142 -20.03 -2.22 -45.48
N TYR A 143 -19.42 -2.28 -44.30
CA TYR A 143 -18.00 -1.96 -44.07
C TYR A 143 -17.23 -3.23 -43.68
N THR A 144 -17.09 -4.16 -44.62
CA THR A 144 -16.48 -5.48 -44.37
C THR A 144 -14.97 -5.41 -44.07
N GLU A 145 -14.30 -4.35 -44.51
CA GLU A 145 -12.86 -4.12 -44.30
C GLU A 145 -12.54 -3.45 -42.95
N LEU A 146 -13.54 -3.15 -42.12
CA LEU A 146 -13.31 -2.54 -40.81
C LEU A 146 -12.52 -3.47 -39.90
N ARG A 147 -11.39 -2.96 -39.42
CA ARG A 147 -10.52 -3.58 -38.43
C ARG A 147 -10.65 -2.95 -37.05
N LYS A 148 -10.92 -1.64 -36.98
CA LYS A 148 -10.94 -0.89 -35.71
C LYS A 148 -12.16 0.02 -35.62
N ILE A 149 -12.94 -0.10 -34.55
CA ILE A 149 -14.08 0.78 -34.27
C ILE A 149 -13.89 1.42 -32.90
N TYR A 150 -13.97 2.76 -32.85
CA TYR A 150 -13.97 3.52 -31.60
C TYR A 150 -15.28 4.28 -31.41
N LEU A 151 -16.03 3.94 -30.36
CA LEU A 151 -17.34 4.53 -30.04
C LEU A 151 -17.37 5.14 -28.64
N GLN A 152 -16.21 5.55 -28.14
CA GLN A 152 -16.05 5.98 -26.75
C GLN A 152 -16.74 7.32 -26.51
N HIS A 153 -17.27 7.54 -25.29
CA HIS A 153 -17.91 8.82 -24.90
C HIS A 153 -19.08 9.23 -25.81
N ASN A 154 -20.02 8.31 -26.10
CA ASN A 154 -21.22 8.59 -26.90
C ASN A 154 -22.54 8.43 -26.13
N CYS A 155 -22.49 7.93 -24.90
CA CYS A 155 -23.66 7.48 -24.14
C CYS A 155 -24.58 6.57 -24.96
N VAL A 156 -23.99 5.58 -25.65
CA VAL A 156 -24.74 4.52 -26.33
C VAL A 156 -25.54 3.74 -25.28
N THR A 157 -26.86 3.72 -25.38
CA THR A 157 -27.76 3.01 -24.45
C THR A 157 -28.24 1.67 -25.02
N HIS A 158 -28.47 1.63 -26.33
CA HIS A 158 -29.04 0.46 -27.00
C HIS A 158 -28.18 0.00 -28.17
N ILE A 159 -27.73 -1.24 -28.11
CA ILE A 159 -27.05 -1.92 -29.21
C ILE A 159 -27.93 -3.08 -29.69
N SER A 160 -28.30 -3.02 -30.97
CA SER A 160 -29.08 -4.11 -31.58
C SER A 160 -28.24 -5.39 -31.66
N ARG A 161 -28.89 -6.56 -31.52
CA ARG A 161 -28.23 -7.88 -31.63
C ARG A 161 -27.49 -8.08 -32.96
N ARG A 162 -27.93 -7.39 -34.02
CA ARG A 162 -27.36 -7.45 -35.37
C ARG A 162 -26.66 -6.14 -35.75
N ALA A 163 -26.19 -5.35 -34.79
CA ALA A 163 -25.48 -4.10 -35.07
C ALA A 163 -24.14 -4.35 -35.79
N PHE A 164 -23.39 -5.37 -35.36
CA PHE A 164 -22.07 -5.74 -35.86
C PHE A 164 -22.10 -6.89 -36.89
N LEU A 165 -23.24 -7.11 -37.55
CA LEU A 165 -23.42 -8.19 -38.51
C LEU A 165 -22.47 -8.02 -39.71
N GLY A 166 -21.73 -9.08 -40.07
CA GLY A 166 -20.83 -9.11 -41.23
C GLY A 166 -19.42 -8.52 -41.01
N LEU A 167 -19.08 -8.12 -39.78
CA LEU A 167 -17.76 -7.56 -39.44
C LEU A 167 -16.74 -8.66 -39.09
N HIS A 168 -16.41 -9.51 -40.05
CA HIS A 168 -15.55 -10.67 -39.82
C HIS A 168 -14.07 -10.32 -39.59
N ASN A 169 -13.62 -9.17 -40.11
CA ASN A 169 -12.23 -8.70 -40.04
C ASN A 169 -11.98 -7.72 -38.87
N LEU A 170 -12.98 -7.48 -38.03
CA LEU A 170 -12.86 -6.53 -36.93
C LEU A 170 -11.92 -7.10 -35.86
N GLN A 171 -10.88 -6.35 -35.52
CA GLN A 171 -9.84 -6.72 -34.56
C GLN A 171 -10.00 -5.99 -33.23
N ILE A 172 -10.44 -4.72 -33.26
CA ILE A 172 -10.51 -3.86 -32.07
C ILE A 172 -11.88 -3.18 -32.00
N LEU A 173 -12.56 -3.33 -30.87
CA LEU A 173 -13.84 -2.68 -30.58
C LEU A 173 -13.78 -1.95 -29.23
N TYR A 174 -13.82 -0.62 -29.28
CA TYR A 174 -13.90 0.23 -28.10
C TYR A 174 -15.30 0.80 -27.90
N LEU A 175 -15.91 0.46 -26.77
CA LEU A 175 -17.23 0.91 -26.33
C LEU A 175 -17.18 1.57 -24.95
N SER A 176 -16.01 2.03 -24.49
CA SER A 176 -15.85 2.61 -23.15
C SER A 176 -16.56 3.97 -22.96
N HIS A 177 -16.89 4.30 -21.71
CA HIS A 177 -17.63 5.51 -21.33
C HIS A 177 -18.93 5.67 -22.13
N ASN A 178 -19.75 4.64 -22.12
CA ASN A 178 -21.08 4.65 -22.71
C ASN A 178 -22.14 4.36 -21.63
N CYS A 179 -23.40 4.27 -22.05
CA CYS A 179 -24.55 4.10 -21.16
C CYS A 179 -25.16 2.70 -21.32
N ILE A 180 -24.33 1.69 -21.64
CA ILE A 180 -24.77 0.33 -21.93
C ILE A 180 -25.12 -0.37 -20.62
N THR A 181 -26.35 -0.86 -20.49
CA THR A 181 -26.82 -1.54 -19.27
C THR A 181 -26.77 -3.06 -19.34
N SER A 182 -26.82 -3.63 -20.55
CA SER A 182 -26.83 -5.08 -20.75
C SER A 182 -26.35 -5.46 -22.15
N LEU A 183 -25.74 -6.65 -22.27
CA LEU A 183 -25.27 -7.22 -23.53
C LEU A 183 -26.19 -8.37 -23.95
N ARG A 184 -26.86 -8.22 -25.09
CA ARG A 184 -27.75 -9.26 -25.62
C ARG A 184 -26.96 -10.50 -26.09
N PRO A 185 -27.51 -11.72 -25.94
CA PRO A 185 -26.88 -12.95 -26.44
C PRO A 185 -26.57 -12.90 -27.95
N GLY A 186 -25.34 -13.24 -28.32
CA GLY A 186 -24.86 -13.30 -29.70
C GLY A 186 -24.71 -11.95 -30.39
N ILE A 187 -24.53 -10.86 -29.63
CA ILE A 187 -24.27 -9.51 -30.18
C ILE A 187 -22.94 -9.43 -30.94
N PHE A 188 -21.98 -10.29 -30.59
CA PHE A 188 -20.65 -10.37 -31.19
C PHE A 188 -20.47 -11.60 -32.09
N LYS A 189 -21.56 -12.25 -32.52
CA LYS A 189 -21.54 -13.56 -33.18
C LYS A 189 -20.58 -13.65 -34.38
N ASP A 190 -20.52 -12.60 -35.20
CA ASP A 190 -19.77 -12.60 -36.46
C ASP A 190 -18.33 -12.08 -36.29
N LEU A 191 -17.95 -11.63 -35.10
CA LEU A 191 -16.68 -10.95 -34.79
C LEU A 191 -15.55 -11.96 -34.51
N HIS A 192 -15.30 -12.85 -35.46
CA HIS A 192 -14.40 -13.99 -35.25
C HIS A 192 -12.93 -13.60 -35.05
N GLN A 193 -12.47 -12.51 -35.67
CA GLN A 193 -11.09 -12.00 -35.56
C GLN A 193 -10.92 -10.92 -34.48
N LEU A 194 -11.95 -10.67 -33.66
CA LEU A 194 -11.87 -9.64 -32.63
C LEU A 194 -10.88 -10.06 -31.57
N ALA A 195 -9.80 -9.30 -31.46
CA ALA A 195 -8.74 -9.52 -30.49
C ALA A 195 -8.97 -8.69 -29.21
N TRP A 196 -9.50 -7.47 -29.35
CA TRP A 196 -9.64 -6.51 -28.25
C TRP A 196 -11.07 -6.02 -28.11
N LEU A 197 -11.67 -6.24 -26.94
CA LEU A 197 -13.00 -5.76 -26.57
C LEU A 197 -12.94 -4.95 -25.29
N ILE A 198 -13.20 -3.64 -25.40
CA ILE A 198 -13.13 -2.70 -24.28
C ILE A 198 -14.52 -2.13 -24.01
N LEU A 199 -15.06 -2.42 -22.83
CA LEU A 199 -16.40 -2.07 -22.36
C LEU A 199 -16.38 -1.26 -21.06
N ASP A 200 -15.25 -0.62 -20.75
CA ASP A 200 -15.02 0.10 -19.50
C ASP A 200 -16.03 1.24 -19.29
N ASP A 201 -16.30 1.55 -18.02
CA ASP A 201 -17.17 2.65 -17.59
C ASP A 201 -18.54 2.63 -18.31
N ASN A 202 -19.17 1.46 -18.28
CA ASN A 202 -20.57 1.29 -18.65
C ASN A 202 -21.36 0.80 -17.43
N PRO A 203 -22.65 1.14 -17.29
CA PRO A 203 -23.48 0.63 -16.21
C PRO A 203 -23.95 -0.82 -16.45
N ILE A 204 -23.10 -1.73 -16.93
CA ILE A 204 -23.46 -3.13 -17.19
C ILE A 204 -23.61 -3.86 -15.87
N THR A 205 -24.79 -4.47 -15.65
CA THR A 205 -25.11 -5.15 -14.39
C THR A 205 -24.92 -6.67 -14.44
N ARG A 206 -25.17 -7.28 -15.61
CA ARG A 206 -25.11 -8.73 -15.81
C ARG A 206 -24.55 -9.08 -17.17
N ILE A 207 -23.77 -10.15 -17.21
CA ILE A 207 -23.25 -10.78 -18.43
C ILE A 207 -23.68 -12.24 -18.50
N SER A 208 -23.93 -12.73 -19.70
CA SER A 208 -24.22 -14.13 -19.98
C SER A 208 -23.11 -14.70 -20.85
N GLN A 209 -22.78 -15.99 -20.65
CA GLN A 209 -21.86 -16.73 -21.51
C GLN A 209 -22.22 -16.57 -23.02
N LYS A 210 -23.51 -16.57 -23.35
CA LYS A 210 -24.00 -16.44 -24.72
C LYS A 210 -23.79 -15.04 -25.32
N SER A 211 -23.50 -14.01 -24.51
CA SER A 211 -23.22 -12.66 -25.00
C SER A 211 -21.88 -12.59 -25.75
N PHE A 212 -20.92 -13.44 -25.40
CA PHE A 212 -19.58 -13.53 -26.01
C PHE A 212 -19.48 -14.59 -27.12
N MET A 213 -20.60 -15.18 -27.54
CA MET A 213 -20.62 -16.16 -28.62
C MET A 213 -19.97 -15.61 -29.89
N GLY A 214 -19.05 -16.36 -30.49
CA GLY A 214 -18.38 -16.04 -31.76
C GLY A 214 -16.99 -15.41 -31.63
N LEU A 215 -16.56 -15.05 -30.42
CA LEU A 215 -15.30 -14.36 -30.11
C LEU A 215 -14.10 -15.34 -30.02
N ASN A 216 -13.82 -16.03 -31.12
CA ASN A 216 -12.84 -17.12 -31.16
C ASN A 216 -11.38 -16.66 -30.99
N SER A 217 -11.06 -15.43 -31.42
CA SER A 217 -9.71 -14.85 -31.37
C SER A 217 -9.55 -13.78 -30.29
N LEU A 218 -10.51 -13.65 -29.36
CA LEU A 218 -10.44 -12.61 -28.34
C LEU A 218 -9.26 -12.86 -27.41
N PHE A 219 -8.40 -11.86 -27.30
CA PHE A 219 -7.17 -11.89 -26.53
C PHE A 219 -7.30 -11.03 -25.26
N PHE A 220 -7.90 -9.84 -25.39
CA PHE A 220 -8.07 -8.87 -24.29
C PHE A 220 -9.54 -8.48 -24.11
N LEU A 221 -10.06 -8.67 -22.90
CA LEU A 221 -11.38 -8.25 -22.48
C LEU A 221 -11.27 -7.31 -21.27
N SER A 222 -11.75 -6.08 -21.42
CA SER A 222 -11.80 -5.10 -20.34
C SER A 222 -13.25 -4.68 -20.07
N MET A 223 -13.68 -4.80 -18.82
CA MET A 223 -14.98 -4.32 -18.32
C MET A 223 -14.82 -3.57 -17.00
N VAL A 224 -13.80 -2.71 -16.91
CA VAL A 224 -13.48 -1.93 -15.70
C VAL A 224 -14.58 -0.92 -15.41
N GLY A 225 -14.86 -0.64 -14.13
CA GLY A 225 -15.81 0.43 -13.78
C GLY A 225 -17.26 0.14 -14.18
N ASN A 226 -17.62 -1.14 -14.28
CA ASN A 226 -18.99 -1.58 -14.52
C ASN A 226 -19.72 -1.87 -13.19
N ARG A 227 -20.93 -2.43 -13.24
CA ARG A 227 -21.75 -2.78 -12.08
C ARG A 227 -22.03 -4.29 -12.00
N LEU A 228 -21.07 -5.10 -12.44
CA LEU A 228 -21.24 -6.55 -12.51
C LEU A 228 -21.34 -7.13 -11.09
N GLU A 229 -22.44 -7.82 -10.78
CA GLU A 229 -22.64 -8.47 -9.47
C GLU A 229 -22.12 -9.92 -9.42
N ALA A 230 -22.09 -10.58 -10.58
CA ALA A 230 -21.70 -11.97 -10.73
C ALA A 230 -21.13 -12.25 -12.13
N LEU A 231 -20.27 -13.26 -12.20
CA LEU A 231 -19.71 -13.81 -13.44
C LEU A 231 -20.50 -15.05 -13.89
N PRO A 232 -20.53 -15.35 -15.20
CA PRO A 232 -21.15 -16.57 -15.70
C PRO A 232 -20.40 -17.82 -15.22
N GLU A 233 -21.09 -18.96 -15.18
CA GLU A 233 -20.52 -20.23 -14.71
C GLU A 233 -19.29 -20.69 -15.49
N THR A 234 -19.19 -20.38 -16.79
CA THR A 234 -18.01 -20.67 -17.62
C THR A 234 -17.71 -19.46 -18.51
N LEU A 235 -16.82 -18.58 -18.07
CA LEU A 235 -16.56 -17.30 -18.75
C LEU A 235 -15.91 -17.49 -20.13
N CYS A 236 -14.85 -18.29 -20.21
CA CYS A 236 -14.04 -18.42 -21.43
C CYS A 236 -14.57 -19.46 -22.43
N ALA A 237 -15.71 -20.10 -22.16
CA ALA A 237 -16.23 -21.17 -23.02
C ALA A 237 -16.60 -20.72 -24.44
N GLN A 238 -16.76 -19.42 -24.68
CA GLN A 238 -16.97 -18.83 -26.01
C GLN A 238 -15.77 -17.98 -26.47
N MET A 239 -14.69 -17.95 -25.69
CA MET A 239 -13.50 -17.13 -25.89
C MET A 239 -12.24 -17.96 -25.55
N PRO A 240 -11.94 -19.02 -26.34
CA PRO A 240 -10.90 -19.99 -25.98
C PRO A 240 -9.47 -19.41 -26.00
N GLN A 241 -9.23 -18.31 -26.72
CA GLN A 241 -7.93 -17.64 -26.83
C GLN A 241 -7.75 -16.49 -25.83
N LEU A 242 -8.69 -16.33 -24.89
CA LEU A 242 -8.68 -15.21 -23.96
C LEU A 242 -7.48 -15.28 -23.03
N ASN A 243 -6.66 -14.24 -23.08
CA ASN A 243 -5.36 -14.19 -22.43
C ASN A 243 -5.35 -13.19 -21.26
N TRP A 244 -6.01 -12.05 -21.44
CA TRP A 244 -6.12 -11.02 -20.41
C TRP A 244 -7.58 -10.61 -20.18
N VAL A 245 -8.00 -10.71 -18.91
CA VAL A 245 -9.30 -10.24 -18.43
C VAL A 245 -9.10 -9.20 -17.34
N ASP A 246 -9.69 -8.01 -17.55
CA ASP A 246 -9.79 -6.96 -16.55
C ASP A 246 -11.24 -6.69 -16.15
N LEU A 247 -11.55 -6.96 -14.88
CA LEU A 247 -12.84 -6.81 -14.24
C LEU A 247 -12.74 -5.90 -12.99
N ALA A 248 -11.74 -5.03 -12.94
CA ALA A 248 -11.52 -4.12 -11.84
C ALA A 248 -12.73 -3.19 -11.60
N ASN A 249 -12.92 -2.77 -10.34
CA ASN A 249 -13.92 -1.79 -9.94
C ASN A 249 -15.35 -2.17 -10.37
N ASN A 250 -15.77 -3.38 -9.98
CA ASN A 250 -17.10 -3.92 -10.20
C ASN A 250 -17.76 -4.27 -8.84
N GLY A 251 -18.94 -4.90 -8.86
CA GLY A 251 -19.66 -5.33 -7.66
C GLY A 251 -19.65 -6.83 -7.45
N ILE A 252 -18.64 -7.56 -7.94
CA ILE A 252 -18.66 -9.03 -7.98
C ILE A 252 -18.59 -9.58 -6.54
N LYS A 253 -19.59 -10.37 -6.13
CA LYS A 253 -19.68 -10.89 -4.76
C LYS A 253 -19.15 -12.32 -4.59
N TYR A 254 -19.30 -13.14 -5.63
CA TYR A 254 -19.00 -14.57 -5.57
C TYR A 254 -18.32 -15.04 -6.85
N ILE A 255 -17.37 -15.96 -6.69
CA ILE A 255 -16.75 -16.71 -7.79
C ILE A 255 -16.93 -18.19 -7.48
N THR A 256 -17.22 -18.98 -8.52
CA THR A 256 -17.43 -20.43 -8.40
C THR A 256 -16.23 -21.20 -8.95
N ASN A 257 -16.12 -22.46 -8.56
CA ASN A 257 -15.11 -23.39 -9.08
C ASN A 257 -15.21 -23.61 -10.60
N SER A 258 -16.37 -23.38 -11.23
CA SER A 258 -16.50 -23.51 -12.68
C SER A 258 -16.17 -22.22 -13.45
N THR A 259 -16.18 -21.05 -12.80
CA THR A 259 -16.13 -19.72 -13.46
C THR A 259 -14.98 -19.61 -14.47
N PHE A 260 -13.81 -20.14 -14.11
CA PHE A 260 -12.59 -20.11 -14.93
C PHE A 260 -12.15 -21.48 -15.46
N LEU A 261 -13.01 -22.50 -15.39
CA LEU A 261 -12.66 -23.89 -15.71
C LEU A 261 -12.14 -24.08 -17.15
N THR A 262 -12.63 -23.28 -18.10
CA THR A 262 -12.29 -23.34 -19.53
C THR A 262 -11.33 -22.24 -19.97
N CYS A 263 -10.66 -21.55 -19.04
CA CYS A 263 -9.78 -20.41 -19.32
C CYS A 263 -8.30 -20.83 -19.39
N ASP A 264 -7.97 -21.87 -20.16
CA ASP A 264 -6.64 -22.50 -20.16
C ASP A 264 -5.52 -21.59 -20.70
N SER A 265 -5.87 -20.62 -21.54
CA SER A 265 -4.94 -19.66 -22.16
C SER A 265 -4.76 -18.35 -21.38
N LEU A 266 -5.43 -18.21 -20.23
CA LEU A 266 -5.41 -16.96 -19.46
C LEU A 266 -4.06 -16.77 -18.76
N THR A 267 -3.47 -15.59 -18.93
CA THR A 267 -2.18 -15.19 -18.33
C THR A 267 -2.36 -14.06 -17.31
N VAL A 268 -3.36 -13.19 -17.48
CA VAL A 268 -3.62 -12.04 -16.60
C VAL A 268 -5.08 -12.00 -16.18
N LEU A 269 -5.30 -11.98 -14.87
CA LEU A 269 -6.62 -11.86 -14.27
C LEU A 269 -6.65 -10.75 -13.24
N PHE A 270 -7.37 -9.67 -13.55
CA PHE A 270 -7.61 -8.55 -12.65
C PHE A 270 -9.05 -8.55 -12.14
N LEU A 271 -9.18 -8.69 -10.82
CA LEU A 271 -10.43 -8.57 -10.08
C LEU A 271 -10.34 -7.56 -8.90
N PRO A 272 -9.49 -6.50 -8.93
CA PRO A 272 -9.36 -5.62 -7.78
C PRO A 272 -10.61 -4.77 -7.59
N ARG A 273 -10.83 -4.30 -6.35
CA ARG A 273 -11.96 -3.41 -6.00
C ARG A 273 -13.32 -4.04 -6.34
N ASN A 274 -13.51 -5.29 -5.95
CA ASN A 274 -14.78 -6.00 -6.01
C ASN A 274 -15.27 -6.31 -4.58
N GLN A 275 -16.30 -7.14 -4.44
CA GLN A 275 -16.90 -7.50 -3.14
C GLN A 275 -16.75 -8.99 -2.84
N ILE A 276 -15.68 -9.62 -3.34
CA ILE A 276 -15.49 -11.07 -3.24
C ILE A 276 -15.18 -11.43 -1.79
N GLY A 277 -16.07 -12.19 -1.15
CA GLY A 277 -15.92 -12.61 0.25
C GLY A 277 -15.20 -13.95 0.45
N PHE A 278 -15.34 -14.85 -0.52
CA PHE A 278 -14.83 -16.22 -0.46
C PHE A 278 -14.42 -16.69 -1.84
N VAL A 279 -13.26 -17.36 -1.92
CA VAL A 279 -12.75 -17.98 -3.15
C VAL A 279 -12.64 -19.49 -2.92
N PRO A 280 -13.43 -20.33 -3.63
CA PRO A 280 -13.33 -21.78 -3.54
C PRO A 280 -11.95 -22.31 -3.94
N GLU A 281 -11.50 -23.41 -3.33
CA GLU A 281 -10.15 -23.97 -3.48
C GLU A 281 -9.74 -24.27 -4.95
N LYS A 282 -10.66 -24.81 -5.75
CA LYS A 282 -10.39 -25.19 -7.16
C LYS A 282 -10.70 -24.09 -8.18
N THR A 283 -10.88 -22.84 -7.75
CA THR A 283 -11.27 -21.74 -8.64
C THR A 283 -10.22 -21.47 -9.72
N PHE A 284 -8.94 -21.59 -9.38
CA PHE A 284 -7.82 -21.25 -10.27
C PHE A 284 -7.08 -22.47 -10.83
N SER A 285 -7.54 -23.70 -10.56
CA SER A 285 -6.80 -24.93 -10.91
C SER A 285 -6.58 -25.13 -12.41
N SER A 286 -7.47 -24.58 -13.26
CA SER A 286 -7.32 -24.62 -14.72
C SER A 286 -6.33 -23.58 -15.27
N LEU A 287 -6.02 -22.53 -14.49
CA LEU A 287 -5.25 -21.36 -14.95
C LEU A 287 -3.74 -21.62 -14.93
N LYS A 288 -3.28 -22.68 -15.59
CA LYS A 288 -1.87 -23.14 -15.53
C LYS A 288 -0.88 -22.15 -16.14
N ASN A 289 -1.36 -21.28 -17.05
CA ASN A 289 -0.57 -20.26 -17.74
C ASN A 289 -0.65 -18.87 -17.08
N LEU A 290 -1.29 -18.76 -15.91
CA LEU A 290 -1.47 -17.49 -15.23
C LEU A 290 -0.12 -16.95 -14.74
N GLY A 291 0.26 -15.78 -15.24
CA GLY A 291 1.44 -15.02 -14.83
C GLY A 291 1.12 -13.92 -13.82
N GLU A 292 -0.08 -13.36 -13.86
CA GLU A 292 -0.47 -12.25 -12.99
C GLU A 292 -1.91 -12.38 -12.48
N LEU A 293 -2.06 -12.28 -11.15
CA LEU A 293 -3.34 -12.35 -10.46
C LEU A 293 -3.49 -11.20 -9.47
N ASP A 294 -4.51 -10.38 -9.66
CA ASP A 294 -4.87 -9.30 -8.73
C ASP A 294 -6.26 -9.55 -8.13
N LEU A 295 -6.29 -9.77 -6.81
CA LEU A 295 -7.48 -9.91 -5.98
C LEU A 295 -7.54 -8.82 -4.90
N SER A 296 -6.77 -7.73 -5.05
CA SER A 296 -6.67 -6.67 -4.06
C SER A 296 -7.99 -5.92 -3.83
N SER A 297 -8.12 -5.28 -2.68
CA SER A 297 -9.29 -4.48 -2.31
C SER A 297 -10.62 -5.24 -2.47
N ASN A 298 -10.66 -6.49 -2.00
CA ASN A 298 -11.86 -7.32 -1.92
C ASN A 298 -12.25 -7.52 -0.44
N MET A 299 -13.20 -8.43 -0.18
CA MET A 299 -13.68 -8.77 1.17
C MET A 299 -13.23 -10.16 1.60
N ILE A 300 -12.09 -10.65 1.09
CA ILE A 300 -11.63 -12.02 1.32
C ILE A 300 -11.17 -12.15 2.77
N THR A 301 -11.80 -13.07 3.51
CA THR A 301 -11.50 -13.31 4.93
C THR A 301 -10.56 -14.49 5.17
N LYS A 302 -10.62 -15.50 4.30
CA LYS A 302 -9.86 -16.76 4.41
C LYS A 302 -9.41 -17.23 3.03
N LEU A 303 -8.20 -17.77 2.95
CA LEU A 303 -7.66 -18.41 1.75
C LEU A 303 -7.59 -19.92 1.99
N PRO A 304 -8.19 -20.75 1.12
CA PRO A 304 -7.98 -22.20 1.16
C PRO A 304 -6.50 -22.56 0.94
N VAL A 305 -6.02 -23.61 1.61
CA VAL A 305 -4.60 -23.99 1.66
C VAL A 305 -4.01 -24.27 0.27
N HIS A 306 -4.80 -24.87 -0.63
CA HIS A 306 -4.35 -25.24 -1.98
C HIS A 306 -4.88 -24.30 -3.08
N LEU A 307 -5.37 -23.11 -2.73
CA LEU A 307 -5.94 -22.18 -3.71
C LEU A 307 -4.97 -21.83 -4.86
N PHE A 308 -3.67 -21.79 -4.57
CA PHE A 308 -2.62 -21.42 -5.53
C PHE A 308 -1.70 -22.59 -5.92
N SER A 309 -2.08 -23.84 -5.60
CA SER A 309 -1.17 -25.00 -5.78
C SER A 309 -0.80 -25.23 -7.24
N ASP A 310 -1.73 -25.01 -8.17
CA ASP A 310 -1.58 -25.31 -9.59
C ASP A 310 -0.98 -24.14 -10.41
N LEU A 311 -0.78 -22.98 -9.79
CA LEU A 311 -0.33 -21.74 -10.45
C LEU A 311 1.20 -21.66 -10.52
N HIS A 312 1.83 -22.60 -11.22
CA HIS A 312 3.29 -22.73 -11.24
C HIS A 312 4.03 -21.60 -11.99
N LEU A 313 3.36 -20.92 -12.91
CA LEU A 313 3.91 -19.85 -13.75
C LEU A 313 3.62 -18.45 -13.21
N LEU A 314 2.99 -18.34 -12.03
CA LEU A 314 2.59 -17.06 -11.46
C LEU A 314 3.84 -16.23 -11.09
N GLN A 315 3.92 -15.03 -11.64
CA GLN A 315 5.00 -14.06 -11.41
C GLN A 315 4.56 -12.93 -10.49
N LYS A 316 3.29 -12.55 -10.53
CA LYS A 316 2.75 -11.44 -9.71
C LYS A 316 1.43 -11.83 -9.05
N LEU A 317 1.38 -11.65 -7.73
CA LEU A 317 0.20 -11.91 -6.92
C LEU A 317 -0.09 -10.71 -6.03
N ASN A 318 -1.28 -10.13 -6.19
CA ASN A 318 -1.77 -9.07 -5.32
C ASN A 318 -2.99 -9.53 -4.51
N LEU A 319 -2.85 -9.52 -3.18
CA LEU A 319 -3.91 -9.82 -2.22
C LEU A 319 -4.19 -8.64 -1.29
N SER A 320 -3.55 -7.49 -1.50
CA SER A 320 -3.57 -6.35 -0.59
C SER A 320 -4.98 -5.84 -0.29
N SER A 321 -5.12 -5.14 0.82
CA SER A 321 -6.40 -4.52 1.22
C SER A 321 -7.57 -5.52 1.33
N ASN A 322 -7.30 -6.76 1.71
CA ASN A 322 -8.32 -7.75 2.07
C ASN A 322 -8.32 -7.97 3.60
N PRO A 323 -9.49 -8.16 4.24
CA PRO A 323 -9.60 -8.44 5.67
C PRO A 323 -9.24 -9.90 6.01
N LEU A 324 -8.08 -10.36 5.57
CA LEU A 324 -7.60 -11.72 5.82
C LEU A 324 -7.30 -11.91 7.30
N LEU A 325 -7.89 -12.95 7.90
CA LEU A 325 -7.67 -13.29 9.31
C LEU A 325 -6.38 -14.07 9.54
N TYR A 326 -6.00 -14.92 8.58
CA TYR A 326 -4.85 -15.81 8.70
C TYR A 326 -4.30 -16.21 7.33
N VAL A 327 -2.98 -16.36 7.25
CA VAL A 327 -2.26 -16.87 6.08
C VAL A 327 -1.49 -18.12 6.50
N HIS A 328 -1.76 -19.25 5.84
CA HIS A 328 -1.08 -20.52 6.14
C HIS A 328 0.41 -20.46 5.81
N LYS A 329 1.24 -21.16 6.58
CA LYS A 329 2.70 -21.18 6.38
C LYS A 329 3.11 -21.63 4.97
N ASN A 330 2.38 -22.60 4.40
CA ASN A 330 2.67 -23.16 3.08
C ASN A 330 1.76 -22.59 1.98
N GLN A 331 1.03 -21.49 2.24
CA GLN A 331 0.07 -20.91 1.29
C GLN A 331 0.71 -20.58 -0.07
N PHE A 332 1.96 -20.12 -0.07
CA PHE A 332 2.71 -19.72 -1.25
C PHE A 332 3.77 -20.75 -1.68
N GLY A 333 3.76 -21.95 -1.09
CA GLY A 333 4.83 -22.94 -1.28
C GLY A 333 4.99 -23.46 -2.72
N SER A 334 3.92 -23.42 -3.51
CA SER A 334 3.90 -23.82 -4.93
C SER A 334 4.43 -22.75 -5.88
N LEU A 335 4.46 -21.48 -5.46
CA LEU A 335 4.67 -20.30 -6.33
C LEU A 335 6.16 -20.01 -6.53
N LYS A 336 6.91 -20.95 -7.12
CA LYS A 336 8.37 -20.86 -7.25
C LYS A 336 8.86 -19.75 -8.20
N GLN A 337 8.04 -19.33 -9.14
CA GLN A 337 8.37 -18.29 -10.14
C GLN A 337 7.91 -16.89 -9.72
N LEU A 338 7.30 -16.74 -8.54
CA LEU A 338 6.77 -15.47 -8.08
C LEU A 338 7.91 -14.44 -7.92
N GLN A 339 7.71 -13.27 -8.54
CA GLN A 339 8.62 -12.13 -8.53
C GLN A 339 8.07 -10.98 -7.69
N SER A 340 6.76 -10.77 -7.70
CA SER A 340 6.09 -9.71 -6.93
C SER A 340 4.94 -10.28 -6.10
N LEU A 341 4.96 -9.98 -4.79
CA LEU A 341 3.91 -10.36 -3.84
C LEU A 341 3.45 -9.14 -3.06
N ASP A 342 2.18 -8.78 -3.21
CA ASP A 342 1.58 -7.67 -2.48
C ASP A 342 0.58 -8.16 -1.41
N LEU A 343 0.95 -7.89 -0.16
CA LEU A 343 0.20 -8.15 1.07
C LEU A 343 0.01 -6.86 1.89
N GLU A 344 0.02 -5.69 1.23
CA GLU A 344 -0.21 -4.42 1.91
C GLU A 344 -1.56 -4.45 2.65
N ARG A 345 -1.61 -3.85 3.85
CA ARG A 345 -2.79 -3.79 4.71
C ARG A 345 -3.36 -5.14 5.16
N ILE A 346 -2.59 -6.22 5.04
CA ILE A 346 -2.91 -7.52 5.65
C ILE A 346 -2.08 -7.71 6.91
N GLU A 347 -2.74 -8.10 7.99
CA GLU A 347 -2.06 -8.45 9.24
C GLU A 347 -1.75 -9.94 9.29
N ILE A 348 -0.51 -10.28 9.63
CA ILE A 348 -0.05 -11.67 9.66
C ILE A 348 0.52 -11.92 11.07
N PRO A 349 -0.31 -12.39 12.03
CA PRO A 349 0.12 -12.57 13.42
C PRO A 349 1.29 -13.53 13.57
N ASN A 350 1.26 -14.65 12.82
CA ASN A 350 2.26 -15.71 12.89
C ASN A 350 3.22 -15.69 11.69
N ILE A 351 3.72 -14.51 11.33
CA ILE A 351 4.68 -14.35 10.24
C ILE A 351 5.99 -15.08 10.58
N SER A 352 6.50 -15.87 9.65
CA SER A 352 7.79 -16.55 9.82
C SER A 352 8.57 -16.58 8.51
N THR A 353 9.90 -16.66 8.61
CA THR A 353 10.79 -16.72 7.43
C THR A 353 10.42 -17.89 6.50
N GLY A 354 10.01 -19.02 7.08
CA GLY A 354 9.62 -20.23 6.35
C GLY A 354 8.41 -20.05 5.42
N MET A 355 7.59 -18.99 5.60
CA MET A 355 6.47 -18.69 4.69
C MET A 355 6.94 -18.22 3.32
N PHE A 356 8.06 -17.52 3.28
CA PHE A 356 8.58 -16.86 2.08
C PHE A 356 9.79 -17.58 1.47
N GLN A 357 10.49 -18.43 2.25
CA GLN A 357 11.63 -19.23 1.79
C GLN A 357 11.42 -20.02 0.47
N PRO A 358 10.23 -20.58 0.15
CA PRO A 358 10.04 -21.30 -1.10
C PRO A 358 10.18 -20.42 -2.36
N MET A 359 9.91 -19.12 -2.26
CA MET A 359 9.85 -18.18 -3.37
C MET A 359 11.21 -17.54 -3.62
N LYS A 360 12.15 -18.32 -4.18
CA LYS A 360 13.53 -17.85 -4.41
C LYS A 360 13.67 -16.73 -5.44
N ASN A 361 12.70 -16.58 -6.34
CA ASN A 361 12.72 -15.59 -7.41
C ASN A 361 12.03 -14.26 -7.05
N LEU A 362 11.63 -14.11 -5.79
CA LEU A 362 10.88 -12.95 -5.31
C LEU A 362 11.80 -11.73 -5.25
N SER A 363 11.49 -10.71 -6.04
CA SER A 363 12.25 -9.45 -6.12
C SER A 363 11.57 -8.32 -5.38
N HIS A 364 10.23 -8.29 -5.39
CA HIS A 364 9.39 -7.27 -4.75
C HIS A 364 8.44 -7.92 -3.74
N ILE A 365 8.35 -7.34 -2.55
CA ILE A 365 7.33 -7.70 -1.57
C ILE A 365 6.77 -6.45 -0.88
N TYR A 366 5.44 -6.38 -0.80
CA TYR A 366 4.73 -5.29 -0.12
C TYR A 366 4.02 -5.86 1.10
N LEU A 367 4.26 -5.27 2.26
CA LEU A 367 3.81 -5.74 3.56
C LEU A 367 3.12 -4.60 4.32
N LYS A 368 2.29 -4.92 5.30
CA LYS A 368 1.60 -3.90 6.13
C LYS A 368 2.58 -3.02 6.92
N THR A 369 3.67 -3.59 7.43
CA THR A 369 4.61 -2.89 8.33
C THR A 369 6.04 -3.22 7.93
N PHE A 370 6.93 -2.22 7.99
CA PHE A 370 8.35 -2.37 7.63
C PHE A 370 9.06 -3.48 8.44
N ARG A 371 8.63 -3.72 9.69
CA ARG A 371 9.12 -4.82 10.54
C ARG A 371 9.02 -6.19 9.87
N TYR A 372 7.99 -6.44 9.07
CA TYR A 372 7.82 -7.72 8.38
C TYR A 372 8.92 -7.99 7.34
N CYS A 373 9.58 -6.95 6.83
CA CYS A 373 10.72 -7.08 5.92
C CYS A 373 11.93 -7.79 6.54
N SER A 374 11.99 -7.92 7.89
CA SER A 374 13.02 -8.70 8.60
C SER A 374 12.88 -10.21 8.36
N TYR A 375 11.66 -10.71 8.13
CA TYR A 375 11.40 -12.13 7.87
C TYR A 375 11.73 -12.53 6.42
N VAL A 376 12.03 -11.55 5.57
CA VAL A 376 12.24 -11.75 4.13
C VAL A 376 13.59 -11.12 3.69
N PRO A 377 14.73 -11.62 4.21
CA PRO A 377 16.05 -11.03 3.91
C PRO A 377 16.57 -11.36 2.50
N HIS A 378 15.93 -12.27 1.77
CA HIS A 378 16.35 -12.69 0.43
C HIS A 378 15.73 -11.86 -0.70
N VAL A 379 14.82 -10.93 -0.36
CA VAL A 379 14.10 -10.09 -1.34
C VAL A 379 14.75 -8.72 -1.42
N ARG A 380 15.05 -8.29 -2.65
CA ARG A 380 15.75 -7.02 -2.94
C ARG A 380 14.92 -5.81 -2.53
N ILE A 381 13.64 -5.77 -2.86
CA ILE A 381 12.79 -4.59 -2.62
C ILE A 381 11.65 -4.98 -1.68
N CYS A 382 11.65 -4.40 -0.48
CA CYS A 382 10.59 -4.62 0.51
C CYS A 382 9.99 -3.30 0.97
N MET A 383 8.66 -3.20 0.89
CA MET A 383 7.90 -2.00 1.24
C MET A 383 6.93 -2.28 2.40
N PRO A 384 6.68 -1.30 3.30
CA PRO A 384 7.32 0.00 3.36
C PRO A 384 8.76 -0.09 3.93
N SER A 385 9.65 0.79 3.49
CA SER A 385 11.04 0.87 3.98
C SER A 385 11.17 1.65 5.30
N THR A 386 10.17 2.46 5.64
CA THR A 386 10.13 3.30 6.84
C THR A 386 8.72 3.35 7.43
N ASP A 387 8.60 3.67 8.72
CA ASP A 387 7.33 4.04 9.37
C ASP A 387 7.15 5.57 9.50
N GLY A 388 8.00 6.34 8.81
CA GLY A 388 8.07 7.81 8.88
C GLY A 388 9.02 8.35 9.96
N ILE A 389 9.49 7.52 10.90
CA ILE A 389 10.43 7.93 11.96
C ILE A 389 11.69 7.06 11.91
N SER A 390 11.52 5.74 11.90
CA SER A 390 12.55 4.71 11.80
C SER A 390 12.63 4.15 10.39
N SER A 391 13.82 3.71 9.98
CA SER A 391 14.06 2.97 8.74
C SER A 391 14.57 1.55 9.06
N SER A 392 14.85 0.76 8.03
CA SER A 392 15.57 -0.51 8.20
C SER A 392 16.95 -0.34 8.81
N GLU A 393 17.63 0.78 8.57
CA GLU A 393 19.03 0.95 8.97
C GLU A 393 19.18 1.73 10.27
N ASP A 394 18.31 2.70 10.48
CA ASP A 394 18.46 3.70 11.53
C ASP A 394 17.19 3.85 12.36
N LEU A 395 17.38 4.06 13.66
CA LEU A 395 16.29 4.33 14.59
C LEU A 395 15.58 5.64 14.24
N LEU A 396 16.33 6.69 13.89
CA LEU A 396 15.82 7.93 13.32
C LEU A 396 16.30 8.03 11.87
N ALA A 397 15.43 7.78 10.90
CA ALA A 397 15.78 7.76 9.48
C ALA A 397 16.21 9.13 8.95
N ASN A 398 15.53 10.20 9.37
CA ASN A 398 15.74 11.54 8.83
C ASN A 398 16.86 12.29 9.55
N GLY A 399 17.85 12.79 8.80
CA GLY A 399 18.94 13.62 9.34
C GLY A 399 18.48 14.88 10.07
N ILE A 400 17.40 15.54 9.59
CA ILE A 400 16.80 16.71 10.24
C ILE A 400 16.25 16.32 11.62
N LEU A 401 15.60 15.16 11.71
CA LEU A 401 15.04 14.66 12.96
C LEU A 401 16.14 14.39 13.98
N ARG A 402 17.26 13.78 13.55
CA ARG A 402 18.43 13.53 14.42
C ARG A 402 18.97 14.81 15.04
N VAL A 403 19.23 15.82 14.21
CA VAL A 403 19.76 17.10 14.69
C VAL A 403 18.74 17.76 15.63
N SER A 404 17.46 17.71 15.28
CA SER A 404 16.38 18.28 16.09
C SER A 404 16.27 17.62 17.47
N VAL A 405 16.39 16.28 17.56
CA VAL A 405 16.35 15.55 18.84
C VAL A 405 17.47 16.01 19.76
N TRP A 406 18.71 16.13 19.27
CA TRP A 406 19.84 16.59 20.07
C TRP A 406 19.70 18.04 20.52
N VAL A 407 19.29 18.93 19.60
CA VAL A 407 19.08 20.35 19.89
C VAL A 407 17.99 20.52 20.94
N ILE A 408 16.84 19.87 20.77
CA ILE A 408 15.72 19.95 21.72
C ILE A 408 16.11 19.32 23.07
N ALA A 409 16.81 18.18 23.09
CA ALA A 409 17.29 17.57 24.33
C ALA A 409 18.21 18.52 25.11
N PHE A 410 19.13 19.20 24.43
CA PHE A 410 20.03 20.16 25.08
C PHE A 410 19.29 21.40 25.59
N ILE A 411 18.44 22.00 24.74
CA ILE A 411 17.65 23.18 25.12
C ILE A 411 16.72 22.89 26.29
N THR A 412 16.05 21.74 26.30
CA THR A 412 15.13 21.35 27.37
C THR A 412 15.87 21.08 28.69
N CYS A 413 16.98 20.34 28.66
CA CYS A 413 17.78 20.08 29.87
C CYS A 413 18.41 21.36 30.43
N VAL A 414 19.11 22.13 29.59
CA VAL A 414 19.82 23.34 30.03
C VAL A 414 18.85 24.45 30.39
N GLY A 415 17.82 24.69 29.58
CA GLY A 415 16.81 25.72 29.82
C GLY A 415 16.09 25.50 31.15
N ASN A 416 15.59 24.29 31.40
CA ASN A 416 14.91 23.99 32.65
C ASN A 416 15.86 24.01 33.86
N PHE A 417 17.10 23.53 33.71
CA PHE A 417 18.09 23.61 34.76
C PHE A 417 18.43 25.05 35.14
N LEU A 418 18.62 25.94 34.16
CA LEU A 418 18.88 27.36 34.38
C LEU A 418 17.71 28.03 35.10
N VAL A 419 16.46 27.73 34.71
CA VAL A 419 15.28 28.25 35.42
C VAL A 419 15.26 27.80 36.88
N ILE A 420 15.55 26.52 37.15
CA ILE A 420 15.63 25.99 38.52
C ILE A 420 16.74 26.70 39.31
N ALA A 421 17.93 26.87 38.73
CA ALA A 421 19.07 27.52 39.37
C ALA A 421 18.77 28.99 39.70
N VAL A 422 18.34 29.77 38.71
CA VAL A 422 18.00 31.19 38.87
C VAL A 422 16.89 31.38 39.91
N ARG A 423 15.82 30.57 39.85
CA ARG A 423 14.70 30.62 40.82
C ARG A 423 15.07 30.11 42.21
N SER A 424 16.20 29.40 42.35
CA SER A 424 16.71 28.96 43.66
C SER A 424 17.66 29.99 44.27
N LEU A 425 18.37 30.78 43.46
CA LEU A 425 19.27 31.83 43.91
C LEU A 425 18.53 33.15 44.24
N ILE A 426 17.53 33.51 43.44
CA ILE A 426 16.76 34.75 43.66
C ILE A 426 15.66 34.49 44.68
N LYS A 427 15.66 35.24 45.79
CA LYS A 427 14.63 35.16 46.83
C LYS A 427 13.28 35.63 46.24
N ALA A 428 12.40 34.68 45.95
CA ALA A 428 11.11 34.97 45.33
C ALA A 428 10.10 35.55 46.34
N GLU A 429 9.40 36.60 45.92
CA GLU A 429 8.35 37.25 46.71
C GLU A 429 7.16 36.32 46.97
N ASN A 430 6.79 35.49 45.98
CA ASN A 430 5.79 34.44 46.16
C ASN A 430 6.42 33.03 46.12
N THR A 431 6.69 32.49 47.31
CA THR A 431 7.33 31.18 47.50
C THR A 431 6.54 30.00 46.93
N THR A 432 5.19 30.03 46.89
CA THR A 432 4.40 28.91 46.36
C THR A 432 4.50 28.81 44.84
N HIS A 433 4.31 29.94 44.16
CA HIS A 433 4.43 30.03 42.70
C HIS A 433 5.84 29.66 42.21
N ALA A 434 6.88 30.07 42.94
CA ALA A 434 8.25 29.68 42.64
C ALA A 434 8.51 28.18 42.81
N MET A 435 7.83 27.51 43.76
CA MET A 435 7.92 26.06 43.95
C MET A 435 7.21 25.30 42.82
N SER A 436 6.02 25.75 42.40
CA SER A 436 5.29 25.13 41.28
C SER A 436 6.08 25.20 39.97
N ILE A 437 6.71 26.34 39.66
CA ILE A 437 7.58 26.47 38.47
C ILE A 437 8.79 25.55 38.56
N LYS A 438 9.43 25.43 39.73
CA LYS A 438 10.57 24.52 39.91
C LYS A 438 10.18 23.06 39.64
N ILE A 439 9.00 22.65 40.12
CA ILE A 439 8.49 21.28 39.92
C ILE A 439 8.10 21.03 38.46
N LEU A 440 7.53 22.02 37.77
CA LEU A 440 7.27 21.95 36.32
C LEU A 440 8.57 21.75 35.52
N CYS A 441 9.61 22.54 35.81
CA CYS A 441 10.91 22.37 35.17
C CYS A 441 11.55 21.00 35.47
N CYS A 442 11.32 20.43 36.66
CA CYS A 442 11.75 19.06 36.97
C CYS A 442 11.04 18.02 36.09
N ALA A 443 9.73 18.16 35.87
CA ALA A 443 8.97 17.28 34.99
C ALA A 443 9.43 17.40 33.53
N ASP A 444 9.64 18.62 33.03
CA ASP A 444 10.12 18.87 31.66
C ASP A 444 11.57 18.39 31.43
N CYS A 445 12.41 18.39 32.47
CA CYS A 445 13.77 17.83 32.40
C CYS A 445 13.76 16.32 32.12
N LEU A 446 12.73 15.58 32.59
CA LEU A 446 12.57 14.15 32.29
C LEU A 446 12.37 13.89 30.79
N MET A 447 11.66 14.78 30.07
CA MET A 447 11.53 14.72 28.61
C MET A 447 12.88 14.92 27.92
N GLY A 448 13.70 15.84 28.43
CA GLY A 448 15.07 16.05 27.94
C GLY A 448 15.96 14.82 28.09
N VAL A 449 15.89 14.13 29.25
CA VAL A 449 16.59 12.86 29.50
C VAL A 449 16.11 11.75 28.56
N TYR A 450 14.81 11.70 28.29
CA TYR A 450 14.23 10.78 27.33
C TYR A 450 14.79 11.02 25.91
N LEU A 451 14.73 12.25 25.39
CA LEU A 451 15.22 12.59 24.06
C LEU A 451 16.74 12.35 23.93
N PHE A 452 17.49 12.68 24.97
CA PHE A 452 18.93 12.39 25.02
C PHE A 452 19.20 10.88 24.90
N SER A 453 18.42 10.06 25.62
CA SER A 453 18.55 8.60 25.56
C SER A 453 18.21 8.05 24.18
N VAL A 454 17.15 8.55 23.53
CA VAL A 454 16.81 8.20 22.14
C VAL A 454 17.96 8.54 21.20
N GLY A 455 18.59 9.72 21.35
CA GLY A 455 19.77 10.12 20.56
C GLY A 455 20.98 9.20 20.76
N VAL A 456 21.22 8.73 21.99
CA VAL A 456 22.31 7.77 22.28
C VAL A 456 22.04 6.41 21.64
N PHE A 457 20.80 5.92 21.70
CA PHE A 457 20.43 4.64 21.08
C PHE A 457 20.38 4.71 19.56
N ASP A 458 20.05 5.86 18.98
CA ASP A 458 20.18 6.10 17.53
C ASP A 458 21.64 5.95 17.07
N ILE A 459 22.59 6.55 17.80
CA ILE A 459 24.02 6.37 17.53
C ILE A 459 24.44 4.91 17.69
N LYS A 460 23.94 4.22 18.72
CA LYS A 460 24.30 2.83 19.01
C LYS A 460 23.87 1.84 17.92
N TYR A 461 22.70 2.05 17.33
CA TYR A 461 22.11 1.11 16.36
C TYR A 461 22.24 1.55 14.89
N ARG A 462 23.03 2.60 14.64
CA ARG A 462 23.19 3.20 13.31
C ARG A 462 23.67 2.19 12.26
N GLY A 463 23.02 2.18 11.10
CA GLY A 463 23.33 1.28 9.98
C GLY A 463 23.00 -0.20 10.21
N GLN A 464 22.51 -0.58 11.39
CA GLN A 464 22.21 -1.98 11.75
C GLN A 464 20.92 -2.13 12.55
N TYR A 465 20.04 -1.12 12.55
CA TYR A 465 18.85 -1.09 13.39
C TYR A 465 17.95 -2.32 13.16
N GLN A 466 17.75 -2.77 11.92
CA GLN A 466 16.95 -3.96 11.61
C GLN A 466 17.37 -5.23 12.38
N LYS A 467 18.67 -5.42 12.67
CA LYS A 467 19.14 -6.58 13.42
C LYS A 467 18.73 -6.54 14.89
N TYR A 468 18.67 -5.33 15.46
CA TYR A 468 18.42 -5.11 16.89
C TYR A 468 17.04 -4.54 17.20
N ALA A 469 16.22 -4.22 16.20
CA ALA A 469 14.94 -3.55 16.38
C ALA A 469 14.01 -4.33 17.32
N LEU A 470 13.85 -5.64 17.11
CA LEU A 470 12.99 -6.47 17.97
C LEU A 470 13.55 -6.57 19.40
N LEU A 471 14.85 -6.81 19.54
CA LEU A 471 15.53 -6.85 20.83
C LEU A 471 15.41 -5.52 21.58
N TRP A 472 15.54 -4.39 20.89
CA TRP A 472 15.43 -3.04 21.44
C TRP A 472 14.02 -2.75 21.92
N MET A 473 13.01 -3.02 21.10
CA MET A 473 11.61 -2.75 21.39
C MET A 473 11.05 -3.62 22.51
N GLU A 474 11.51 -4.86 22.64
CA GLU A 474 11.15 -5.73 23.77
C GLU A 474 11.98 -5.45 25.02
N SER A 475 13.04 -4.66 24.91
CA SER A 475 13.96 -4.39 26.01
C SER A 475 13.33 -3.56 27.13
N VAL A 476 13.75 -3.84 28.36
CA VAL A 476 13.40 -3.03 29.54
C VAL A 476 13.80 -1.56 29.39
N PRO A 477 14.99 -1.20 28.84
CA PRO A 477 15.33 0.19 28.53
C PRO A 477 14.28 0.93 27.71
N CYS A 478 13.79 0.33 26.61
CA CYS A 478 12.76 0.97 25.78
C CYS A 478 11.47 1.20 26.55
N ARG A 479 11.00 0.20 27.31
CA ARG A 479 9.81 0.32 28.17
C ARG A 479 9.96 1.42 29.23
N LEU A 480 11.14 1.54 29.85
CA LEU A 480 11.44 2.59 30.83
C LEU A 480 11.50 3.98 30.19
N LEU A 481 11.99 4.10 28.96
CA LEU A 481 11.98 5.36 28.22
C LEU A 481 10.55 5.83 27.91
N GLY A 482 9.68 4.92 27.49
CA GLY A 482 8.26 5.24 27.27
C GLY A 482 7.53 5.64 28.55
N PHE A 483 7.82 4.95 29.66
CA PHE A 483 7.36 5.33 31.00
C PHE A 483 7.79 6.76 31.36
N LEU A 484 9.07 7.07 31.19
CA LEU A 484 9.65 8.39 31.49
C LEU A 484 8.99 9.50 30.66
N ALA A 485 8.80 9.26 29.37
CA ALA A 485 8.18 10.20 28.45
C ALA A 485 6.71 10.46 28.81
N THR A 486 5.96 9.42 29.16
CA THR A 486 4.55 9.53 29.59
C THR A 486 4.45 10.27 30.92
N LEU A 487 5.28 9.91 31.90
CA LEU A 487 5.31 10.57 33.20
C LEU A 487 5.60 12.07 33.04
N SER A 488 6.59 12.42 32.22
CA SER A 488 6.97 13.81 31.96
C SER A 488 5.82 14.59 31.33
N THR A 489 5.25 14.10 30.22
CA THR A 489 4.17 14.79 29.50
C THR A 489 2.92 14.99 30.36
N GLU A 490 2.44 13.93 31.02
CA GLU A 490 1.22 13.99 31.82
C GLU A 490 1.36 14.87 33.06
N VAL A 491 2.48 14.76 33.78
CA VAL A 491 2.74 15.61 34.95
C VAL A 491 2.85 17.08 34.52
N SER A 492 3.52 17.39 33.42
CA SER A 492 3.62 18.78 32.92
C SER A 492 2.27 19.36 32.53
N VAL A 493 1.40 18.59 31.86
CA VAL A 493 0.03 19.03 31.53
C VAL A 493 -0.80 19.28 32.80
N LEU A 494 -0.75 18.38 33.79
CA LEU A 494 -1.45 18.55 35.07
C LEU A 494 -0.91 19.74 35.88
N LEU A 495 0.39 20.00 35.82
CA LEU A 495 0.99 21.16 36.49
C LEU A 495 0.63 22.48 35.81
N LEU A 496 0.60 22.51 34.47
CA LEU A 496 0.16 23.69 33.70
C LEU A 496 -1.32 24.00 33.96
N THR A 497 -2.19 22.97 34.00
CA THR A 497 -3.60 23.14 34.36
C THR A 497 -3.79 23.63 35.79
N PHE A 498 -3.00 23.12 36.74
CA PHE A 498 -3.00 23.63 38.12
C PHE A 498 -2.57 25.11 38.20
N LEU A 499 -1.46 25.47 37.54
CA LEU A 499 -0.95 26.85 37.52
C LEU A 499 -1.95 27.83 36.87
N THR A 500 -2.57 27.43 35.77
CA THR A 500 -3.57 28.26 35.08
C THR A 500 -4.83 28.42 35.92
N LEU A 501 -5.30 27.36 36.59
CA LEU A 501 -6.43 27.43 37.52
C LEU A 501 -6.13 28.33 38.73
N GLU A 502 -4.94 28.22 39.33
CA GLU A 502 -4.52 29.08 40.44
C GLU A 502 -4.55 30.55 40.03
N LYS A 503 -4.03 30.88 38.83
CA LYS A 503 -4.07 32.26 38.29
C LYS A 503 -5.48 32.73 38.01
N PHE A 504 -6.31 31.89 37.39
CA PHE A 504 -7.69 32.20 37.11
C PHE A 504 -8.46 32.55 38.38
N LEU A 505 -8.33 31.74 39.44
CA LEU A 505 -8.99 31.99 40.72
C LEU A 505 -8.54 33.29 41.38
N VAL A 506 -7.25 33.62 41.32
CA VAL A 506 -6.71 34.87 41.86
C VAL A 506 -7.21 36.10 41.10
N ILE A 507 -7.35 35.99 39.77
CA ILE A 507 -7.78 37.12 38.91
C ILE A 507 -9.30 37.35 39.04
N VAL A 508 -10.10 36.28 39.01
CA VAL A 508 -11.56 36.39 39.00
C VAL A 508 -12.14 36.63 40.39
N PHE A 509 -11.51 36.09 41.44
CA PHE A 509 -12.01 36.19 42.82
C PHE A 509 -11.00 36.84 43.77
N PRO A 510 -10.65 38.12 43.56
CA PRO A 510 -9.58 38.80 44.30
C PRO A 510 -9.84 38.93 45.82
N PHE A 511 -11.10 38.92 46.25
CA PHE A 511 -11.52 39.04 47.66
C PHE A 511 -11.94 37.73 48.32
N SER A 512 -11.85 36.59 47.60
CA SER A 512 -12.16 35.30 48.18
C SER A 512 -10.97 34.75 48.98
N ASN A 513 -11.22 34.18 50.16
CA ASN A 513 -10.19 33.51 50.97
C ASN A 513 -9.74 32.15 50.39
N LEU A 514 -9.98 31.88 49.10
CA LEU A 514 -9.62 30.62 48.43
C LEU A 514 -8.11 30.48 48.11
N ARG A 515 -7.24 31.35 48.66
CA ARG A 515 -5.78 31.19 48.47
C ARG A 515 -5.30 29.90 49.14
N LEU A 516 -4.87 28.96 48.32
CA LEU A 516 -4.24 27.72 48.77
C LEU A 516 -3.03 28.03 49.65
N GLY A 517 -3.04 27.53 50.88
CA GLY A 517 -1.92 27.67 51.80
C GLY A 517 -0.71 26.84 51.34
N LYS A 518 0.50 27.15 51.84
CA LYS A 518 1.74 26.43 51.48
C LYS A 518 1.64 24.91 51.61
N ARG A 519 0.98 24.41 52.66
CA ARG A 519 0.75 22.97 52.87
C ARG A 519 -0.20 22.39 51.83
N GLN A 520 -1.28 23.09 51.49
CA GLN A 520 -2.26 22.65 50.50
C GLN A 520 -1.64 22.61 49.09
N THR A 521 -0.85 23.63 48.72
CA THR A 521 -0.10 23.62 47.45
C THR A 521 0.88 22.46 47.39
N ALA A 522 1.62 22.18 48.47
CA ALA A 522 2.56 21.05 48.51
C ALA A 522 1.84 19.69 48.35
N VAL A 523 0.69 19.52 49.02
CA VAL A 523 -0.14 18.31 48.88
C VAL A 523 -0.69 18.17 47.46
N ALA A 524 -1.18 19.26 46.85
CA ALA A 524 -1.66 19.25 45.47
C ALA A 524 -0.55 18.84 44.49
N LEU A 525 0.64 19.44 44.60
CA LEU A 525 1.78 19.11 43.73
C LEU A 525 2.24 17.66 43.92
N ALA A 526 2.27 17.15 45.14
CA ALA A 526 2.58 15.74 45.40
C ALA A 526 1.52 14.81 44.81
N SER A 527 0.23 15.16 44.92
CA SER A 527 -0.87 14.37 44.33
C SER A 527 -0.79 14.31 42.80
N ILE A 528 -0.39 15.39 42.14
CA ILE A 528 -0.21 15.43 40.68
C ILE A 528 0.89 14.44 40.25
N TRP A 529 2.01 14.38 40.98
CA TRP A 529 3.07 13.40 40.72
C TRP A 529 2.61 11.96 40.93
N VAL A 530 1.84 11.70 41.99
CA VAL A 530 1.29 10.37 42.24
C VAL A 530 0.34 9.96 41.11
N VAL A 531 -0.55 10.85 40.67
CA VAL A 531 -1.47 10.59 39.56
C VAL A 531 -0.71 10.34 38.27
N GLY A 532 0.27 11.18 37.92
CA GLY A 532 1.11 10.98 36.74
C GLY A 532 1.89 9.67 36.76
N PHE A 533 2.43 9.27 37.93
CA PHE A 533 3.09 7.98 38.10
C PHE A 533 2.12 6.82 37.88
N LEU A 534 0.91 6.88 38.44
CA LEU A 534 -0.10 5.84 38.23
C LEU A 534 -0.47 5.73 36.74
N ILE A 535 -0.69 6.84 36.05
CA ILE A 535 -0.99 6.86 34.61
C ILE A 535 0.16 6.22 33.80
N ALA A 536 1.42 6.54 34.12
CA ALA A 536 2.55 5.92 33.44
C ALA A 536 2.75 4.43 33.81
N ALA A 537 2.33 4.00 35.01
CA ALA A 537 2.51 2.64 35.50
C ALA A 537 1.41 1.65 35.06
N VAL A 538 0.19 2.12 34.78
CA VAL A 538 -0.96 1.25 34.42
C VAL A 538 -0.67 0.29 33.26
N PRO A 539 0.01 0.69 32.16
CA PRO A 539 0.33 -0.22 31.07
C PRO A 539 1.20 -1.43 31.47
N PHE A 540 1.92 -1.36 32.60
CA PHE A 540 2.71 -2.49 33.12
C PHE A 540 1.89 -3.51 33.91
N THR A 541 0.67 -3.18 34.34
CA THR A 541 -0.09 -4.02 35.29
C THR A 541 -0.74 -5.25 34.66
N ARG A 542 -1.11 -5.19 33.38
CA ARG A 542 -1.71 -6.30 32.62
C ARG A 542 -1.12 -6.40 31.23
N GLU A 543 -0.07 -7.21 31.09
CA GLU A 543 0.55 -7.49 29.79
C GLU A 543 -0.46 -8.13 28.81
N ASP A 544 -1.41 -8.95 29.29
CA ASP A 544 -2.44 -9.58 28.44
C ASP A 544 -3.42 -8.57 27.80
N TYR A 545 -3.60 -7.40 28.41
CA TYR A 545 -4.57 -6.39 27.96
C TYR A 545 -3.92 -5.24 27.19
N PHE A 546 -2.69 -4.87 27.57
CA PHE A 546 -1.95 -3.75 26.97
C PHE A 546 -0.84 -4.19 26.01
N GLY A 547 -0.41 -5.45 26.06
CA GLY A 547 0.74 -5.96 25.32
C GLY A 547 2.03 -5.19 25.65
N ASN A 548 2.96 -5.14 24.70
CA ASN A 548 4.19 -4.33 24.81
C ASN A 548 3.90 -2.84 24.51
N PHE A 549 3.03 -2.19 25.29
CA PHE A 549 2.48 -0.85 25.03
C PHE A 549 3.54 0.21 24.66
N TYR A 550 4.63 0.30 25.42
CA TYR A 550 5.72 1.26 25.18
C TYR A 550 6.71 0.81 24.12
N GLY A 551 6.83 -0.48 23.84
CA GLY A 551 7.77 -1.04 22.88
C GLY A 551 7.16 -1.34 21.51
N LYS A 552 6.11 -0.62 21.10
CA LYS A 552 5.45 -0.81 19.81
C LYS A 552 6.11 -0.07 18.65
N ASN A 553 6.87 0.99 18.92
CA ASN A 553 7.66 1.73 17.94
C ASN A 553 9.13 1.83 18.37
N GLY A 554 10.00 2.22 17.44
CA GLY A 554 11.43 2.34 17.73
C GLY A 554 11.75 3.39 18.80
N VAL A 555 11.00 4.49 18.82
CA VAL A 555 11.22 5.64 19.71
C VAL A 555 10.59 5.45 21.11
N CYS A 556 9.95 4.31 21.33
CA CYS A 556 9.34 3.89 22.58
C CYS A 556 8.27 4.86 23.12
N PHE A 557 7.56 5.57 22.24
CA PHE A 557 6.60 6.61 22.61
C PHE A 557 5.16 6.14 22.34
N PRO A 558 4.20 6.32 23.27
CA PRO A 558 2.88 5.68 23.21
C PRO A 558 1.84 6.31 22.25
N LEU A 559 2.28 7.05 21.24
CA LEU A 559 1.37 7.75 20.31
C LEU A 559 0.98 6.84 19.14
N HIS A 560 -0.23 6.27 19.21
CA HIS A 560 -0.72 5.31 18.21
C HIS A 560 -1.98 5.85 17.54
N TYR A 561 -1.88 6.13 16.24
CA TYR A 561 -3.01 6.55 15.39
C TYR A 561 -3.63 5.37 14.62
N ASP A 562 -3.00 4.19 14.61
CA ASP A 562 -3.36 3.13 13.67
C ASP A 562 -4.60 2.33 14.09
N GLN A 563 -5.43 1.96 13.10
CA GLN A 563 -6.83 1.55 13.31
C GLN A 563 -7.03 0.10 13.82
N ALA A 564 -5.98 -0.72 13.86
CA ALA A 564 -6.06 -2.16 14.09
C ALA A 564 -5.37 -2.62 15.39
N GLU A 565 -5.49 -1.85 16.46
CA GLU A 565 -4.92 -2.23 17.76
C GLU A 565 -5.89 -3.03 18.65
N ASP A 566 -5.32 -3.78 19.59
CA ASP A 566 -6.04 -4.32 20.75
C ASP A 566 -6.86 -3.21 21.42
N PHE A 567 -8.14 -3.50 21.65
CA PHE A 567 -9.15 -2.53 22.10
C PHE A 567 -8.70 -1.74 23.33
N GLY A 568 -7.93 -2.38 24.23
CA GLY A 568 -7.41 -1.82 25.47
C GLY A 568 -6.34 -0.75 25.31
N SER A 569 -5.30 -0.98 24.51
CA SER A 569 -4.20 -0.02 24.32
C SER A 569 -4.67 1.25 23.62
N ARG A 570 -5.55 1.06 22.62
CA ARG A 570 -6.13 2.15 21.84
C ARG A 570 -7.01 3.04 22.70
N GLY A 571 -7.94 2.44 23.46
CA GLY A 571 -8.83 3.18 24.35
C GLY A 571 -8.07 3.98 25.40
N TYR A 572 -6.98 3.41 25.95
CA TYR A 572 -6.14 4.07 26.93
C TYR A 572 -5.37 5.27 26.35
N SER A 573 -4.69 5.08 25.21
CA SER A 573 -3.93 6.15 24.54
C SER A 573 -4.86 7.30 24.07
N LEU A 574 -6.03 6.99 23.49
CA LEU A 574 -7.04 7.99 23.12
C LEU A 574 -7.65 8.71 24.32
N GLY A 575 -7.89 8.00 25.42
CA GLY A 575 -8.42 8.59 26.65
C GLY A 575 -7.44 9.61 27.25
N ILE A 576 -6.16 9.26 27.31
CA ILE A 576 -5.13 10.09 27.96
C ILE A 576 -4.70 11.24 27.06
N PHE A 577 -4.29 10.96 25.82
CA PHE A 577 -3.71 12.00 24.94
C PHE A 577 -4.76 12.85 24.23
N LEU A 578 -5.97 12.34 24.00
CA LEU A 578 -7.02 13.03 23.24
C LEU A 578 -8.29 13.32 24.06
N GLY A 579 -8.34 12.90 25.34
CA GLY A 579 -9.51 13.09 26.20
C GLY A 579 -10.76 12.35 25.72
N LYS A 580 -10.63 11.39 24.79
CA LYS A 580 -11.75 10.60 24.25
C LYS A 580 -11.83 9.25 24.97
N PHE A 581 -12.60 9.21 26.04
CA PHE A 581 -13.03 7.95 26.64
C PHE A 581 -14.24 7.43 25.85
N HIS A 582 -14.05 6.40 25.02
CA HIS A 582 -15.16 5.62 24.50
C HIS A 582 -15.70 4.79 25.67
N LEU A 583 -16.80 5.25 26.27
CA LEU A 583 -17.65 4.50 27.20
C LEU A 583 -18.40 3.39 26.46
#